data_AF-A0A2A5B083-F1
#
_entry.id   AF-A0A2A5B083-F1
#
_cell.length_a   1.000
_cell.length_b   1.000
_cell.length_c   1.000
_cell.angle_alpha   90.00
_cell.angle_beta   90.00
_cell.angle_gamma   90.00
#
_symmetry.space_group_name_H-M   'P 1'
#
loop_
_entity.id
_entity.type
_entity.pdbx_description
1 polymer ?
#
loop_
_entity_poly.entity_id
_entity_poly.type
_entity_poly.pdbx_seq_one_letter_code
_entity_poly.pdbx_strand_id
1 'polypeptide(L)'
;MIWMTAIACLAVGIIIGVVFASRLNTSPSRVQELENQIRDLKENHTSYRDNVSDHFSMTADLVQHMTESYKEVYQHLASGAQDLCSDDVASKLLPAGSDAVFDSQLEIDTTSGLIPPRDYAAKQTPDQKGALSEDFGLSKSKPSSHDDPSTSTTL
;
A
#
# COMPACT_ATOMS: atom_id res chain seq x y z
N MET A 1 61.69 9.02 46.64
CA MET A 1 60.65 10.04 46.34
C MET A 1 59.79 9.65 45.12
N ILE A 2 60.40 9.32 43.98
CA ILE A 2 59.72 8.91 42.72
C ILE A 2 58.76 7.71 42.88
N TRP A 3 59.09 6.73 43.73
CA TRP A 3 58.25 5.56 43.93
C TRP A 3 56.93 5.87 44.65
N MET A 4 56.94 6.83 45.59
CA MET A 4 55.72 7.29 46.28
C MET A 4 54.78 8.05 45.34
N THR A 5 55.33 8.89 44.45
CA THR A 5 54.54 9.63 43.45
C THR A 5 53.93 8.69 42.41
N ALA A 6 54.65 7.63 42.02
CA ALA A 6 54.14 6.62 41.10
C ALA A 6 52.96 5.84 41.69
N ILE A 7 53.06 5.44 42.96
CA ILE A 7 51.98 4.74 43.68
C ILE A 7 50.76 5.66 43.86
N ALA A 8 50.98 6.93 44.21
CA ALA A 8 49.90 7.90 44.36
C ALA A 8 49.14 8.13 43.04
N CYS A 9 49.84 8.30 41.92
CA CYS A 9 49.20 8.44 40.61
C CYS A 9 48.43 7.19 40.19
N LEU A 10 48.98 5.99 40.45
CA LEU A 10 48.31 4.73 40.14
C LEU A 10 47.01 4.56 40.96
N ALA A 11 47.04 4.89 42.26
CA ALA A 11 45.86 4.86 43.10
C ALA A 11 44.77 5.81 42.58
N VAL A 12 45.14 7.04 42.23
CA VAL A 12 44.19 8.04 41.66
C VAL A 12 43.65 7.56 40.31
N GLY A 13 44.50 7.02 39.44
CA GLY A 13 44.11 6.47 38.15
C GLY A 13 43.13 5.30 38.26
N ILE A 14 43.32 4.40 39.23
CA ILE A 14 42.39 3.29 39.50
C ILE A 14 41.04 3.83 39.99
N ILE A 15 41.04 4.79 40.91
CA ILE A 15 39.80 5.38 41.44
C ILE A 15 39.00 6.02 40.31
N ILE A 16 39.65 6.85 39.49
CA ILE A 16 39.01 7.51 38.34
C ILE A 16 38.55 6.46 37.32
N GLY A 17 39.40 5.47 37.02
CA GLY A 17 39.10 4.38 36.09
C GLY A 17 37.88 3.57 36.51
N VAL A 18 37.76 3.21 37.79
CA VAL A 18 36.60 2.47 38.33
C VAL A 18 35.35 3.33 38.32
N VAL A 19 35.43 4.62 38.66
CA VAL A 19 34.28 5.54 38.62
C VAL A 19 33.79 5.74 37.18
N PHE A 20 34.71 5.86 36.22
CA PHE A 20 34.35 6.00 34.81
C PHE A 20 33.80 4.69 34.24
N ALA A 21 34.47 3.56 34.48
CA ALA A 21 34.04 2.24 34.02
C ALA A 21 32.69 1.83 34.63
N SER A 22 32.43 2.14 35.91
CA SER A 22 31.12 1.88 36.52
C SER A 22 30.02 2.72 35.90
N ARG A 23 30.27 4.00 35.56
CA ARG A 23 29.30 4.81 34.81
C ARG A 23 28.99 4.24 33.42
N LEU A 24 29.98 3.69 32.73
CA LEU A 24 29.79 3.09 31.39
C LEU A 24 29.14 1.70 31.47
N ASN A 25 29.49 0.87 32.45
CA ASN A 25 28.98 -0.50 32.62
C ASN A 25 27.57 -0.59 33.23
N THR A 26 26.91 0.52 33.56
CA THR A 26 25.60 0.51 34.25
C THR A 26 24.40 0.20 33.33
N SER A 27 24.58 -0.29 32.11
CA SER A 27 23.46 -0.38 31.16
C SER A 27 23.20 -1.72 30.44
N PRO A 28 23.50 -2.91 31.00
CA PRO A 28 22.96 -4.16 30.43
C PRO A 28 21.41 -4.15 30.42
N SER A 29 20.80 -3.50 31.41
CA SER A 29 19.35 -3.25 31.46
C SER A 29 18.86 -2.35 30.32
N ARG A 30 19.64 -1.34 29.91
CA ARG A 30 19.27 -0.44 28.81
C ARG A 30 19.40 -1.12 27.45
N VAL A 31 20.41 -1.98 27.27
CA VAL A 31 20.55 -2.80 26.06
C VAL A 31 19.37 -3.76 25.95
N GLN A 32 18.98 -4.41 27.06
CA GLN A 32 17.82 -5.29 27.11
C GLN A 32 16.49 -4.52 26.87
N GLU A 33 16.37 -3.29 27.37
CA GLU A 33 15.23 -2.43 27.10
C GLU A 33 15.14 -2.01 25.62
N LEU A 34 16.27 -1.66 25.01
CA LEU A 34 16.32 -1.36 23.56
C LEU A 34 16.00 -2.59 22.72
N GLU A 35 16.48 -3.77 23.09
CA GLU A 35 16.18 -5.04 22.42
C GLU A 35 14.68 -5.38 22.51
N ASN A 36 14.08 -5.18 23.67
CA ASN A 36 12.63 -5.33 23.86
C ASN A 36 11.85 -4.33 22.99
N GLN A 37 12.26 -3.06 22.93
CA GLN A 37 11.60 -2.07 22.07
C GLN A 37 11.64 -2.44 20.57
N ILE A 38 12.75 -3.00 20.11
CA ILE A 38 12.88 -3.49 18.72
C ILE A 38 11.97 -4.70 18.49
N ARG A 39 11.90 -5.63 19.46
CA ARG A 39 11.01 -6.79 19.38
C ARG A 39 9.54 -6.35 19.33
N ASP A 40 9.14 -5.48 20.23
CA ASP A 40 7.76 -4.99 20.33
C ASP A 40 7.35 -4.24 19.05
N LEU A 41 8.24 -3.43 18.47
CA LEU A 41 7.96 -2.74 17.20
C LEU A 41 7.75 -3.74 16.05
N LYS A 42 8.60 -4.77 15.97
CA LYS A 42 8.48 -5.82 14.93
C LYS A 42 7.22 -6.66 15.11
N GLU A 43 6.84 -6.95 16.35
CA GLU A 43 5.62 -7.68 16.70
C GLU A 43 4.38 -6.87 16.30
N ASN A 44 4.35 -5.57 16.59
CA ASN A 44 3.27 -4.67 16.18
C ASN A 44 3.10 -4.62 14.65
N HIS A 45 4.20 -4.58 13.89
CA HIS A 45 4.13 -4.62 12.43
C HIS A 45 3.56 -5.95 11.90
N THR A 46 3.91 -7.07 12.52
CA THR A 46 3.40 -8.38 12.13
C THR A 46 1.90 -8.48 12.44
N SER A 47 1.50 -8.08 13.64
CA SER A 47 0.08 -8.05 14.05
C SER A 47 -0.79 -7.16 13.16
N TYR A 48 -0.28 -5.99 12.73
CA TYR A 48 -0.99 -5.14 11.77
C TYR A 48 -1.18 -5.83 10.41
N ARG A 49 -0.13 -6.48 9.89
CA ARG A 49 -0.22 -7.21 8.62
C ARG A 49 -1.22 -8.36 8.69
N ASP A 50 -1.23 -9.10 9.80
CA ASP A 50 -2.16 -10.20 10.03
C ASP A 50 -3.60 -9.69 10.12
N ASN A 51 -3.84 -8.61 10.88
CA ASN A 51 -5.16 -8.01 11.00
C ASN A 51 -5.72 -7.51 9.65
N VAL A 52 -4.88 -6.88 8.83
CA VAL A 52 -5.27 -6.42 7.49
C VAL A 52 -5.55 -7.62 6.58
N SER A 53 -4.74 -8.68 6.65
CA SER A 53 -4.96 -9.91 5.90
C SER A 53 -6.29 -10.55 6.26
N ASP A 54 -6.62 -10.65 7.56
CA ASP A 54 -7.89 -11.18 8.04
C ASP A 54 -9.08 -10.32 7.56
N HIS A 55 -8.94 -8.99 7.60
CA HIS A 55 -9.98 -8.07 7.12
C HIS A 55 -10.26 -8.24 5.63
N PHE A 56 -9.21 -8.37 4.81
CA PHE A 56 -9.38 -8.61 3.37
C PHE A 56 -9.90 -10.01 3.07
N SER A 57 -9.50 -11.03 3.83
CA SER A 57 -10.05 -12.38 3.68
C SER A 57 -11.55 -12.40 3.99
N MET A 58 -11.96 -11.76 5.09
CA MET A 58 -13.37 -11.63 5.46
C MET A 58 -14.17 -10.83 4.43
N THR A 59 -13.59 -9.75 3.90
CA THR A 59 -14.23 -8.93 2.86
C THR A 59 -14.38 -9.73 1.55
N ALA A 60 -13.39 -10.52 1.17
CA ALA A 60 -13.45 -11.37 -0.02
C ALA A 60 -14.58 -12.40 0.09
N ASP A 61 -14.72 -13.04 1.27
CA ASP A 61 -15.82 -13.98 1.54
C ASP A 61 -17.20 -13.29 1.42
N LEU A 62 -17.34 -12.09 1.99
CA LEU A 62 -18.60 -11.34 1.93
C LEU A 62 -18.95 -10.89 0.51
N VAL A 63 -17.96 -10.47 -0.28
CA VAL A 63 -18.14 -10.11 -1.69
C VAL A 63 -18.49 -11.34 -2.53
N GLN A 64 -17.89 -12.49 -2.25
CA GLN A 64 -18.23 -13.75 -2.91
C GLN A 64 -19.68 -14.13 -2.63
N HIS A 65 -20.13 -14.05 -1.38
CA HIS A 65 -21.54 -14.28 -1.03
C HIS A 65 -22.48 -13.34 -1.77
N MET A 66 -22.15 -12.04 -1.86
CA MET A 66 -22.95 -11.08 -2.63
C MET A 66 -23.01 -11.44 -4.13
N THR A 67 -21.88 -11.87 -4.69
CA THR A 67 -21.80 -12.28 -6.11
C THR A 67 -22.67 -13.51 -6.37
N GLU A 68 -22.65 -14.47 -5.46
CA GLU A 68 -23.50 -15.67 -5.55
C GLU A 68 -24.98 -15.30 -5.48
N SER A 69 -25.38 -14.49 -4.49
CA SER A 69 -26.77 -14.00 -4.40
C SER A 69 -27.19 -13.20 -5.64
N TYR A 70 -26.29 -12.43 -6.26
CA TYR A 70 -26.57 -11.73 -7.52
C TYR A 70 -26.84 -12.71 -8.68
N LYS A 71 -26.04 -13.79 -8.78
CA LYS A 71 -26.27 -14.85 -9.79
C LYS A 71 -27.61 -15.54 -9.57
N GLU A 72 -27.93 -15.90 -8.33
CA GLU A 72 -29.20 -16.55 -7.99
C GLU A 72 -30.40 -15.70 -8.42
N VAL A 73 -30.36 -14.39 -8.16
CA VAL A 73 -31.41 -13.45 -8.60
C VAL A 73 -31.52 -13.44 -10.12
N TYR A 74 -30.40 -13.40 -10.84
CA TYR A 74 -30.40 -13.42 -12.30
C TYR A 74 -30.96 -14.74 -12.86
N GLN A 75 -30.58 -15.87 -12.27
CA GLN A 75 -31.09 -17.18 -12.67
C GLN A 75 -32.60 -17.28 -12.39
N HIS A 76 -33.08 -16.73 -11.27
CA HIS A 76 -34.50 -16.68 -10.96
C HIS A 76 -35.28 -15.79 -11.94
N LEU A 77 -34.72 -14.64 -12.34
CA LEU A 77 -35.28 -13.78 -13.37
C LEU A 77 -35.33 -14.48 -14.73
N ALA A 78 -34.25 -15.19 -15.10
CA ALA A 78 -34.17 -15.95 -16.34
C ALA A 78 -35.21 -17.07 -16.39
N SER A 79 -35.34 -17.85 -15.31
CA SER A 79 -36.36 -18.90 -15.18
C SER A 79 -37.77 -18.32 -15.20
N GLY A 80 -38.02 -17.23 -14.46
CA GLY A 80 -39.30 -16.56 -14.44
C GLY A 80 -39.68 -15.99 -15.80
N ALA A 81 -38.73 -15.42 -16.55
CA ALA A 81 -38.97 -14.97 -17.92
C ALA A 81 -39.33 -16.14 -18.84
N GLN A 82 -38.67 -17.29 -18.73
CA GLN A 82 -38.98 -18.49 -19.52
C GLN A 82 -40.37 -19.07 -19.21
N ASP A 83 -40.80 -19.04 -17.94
CA ASP A 83 -42.09 -19.58 -17.49
C ASP A 83 -43.27 -18.64 -17.79
N LEU A 84 -43.05 -17.32 -17.69
CA LEU A 84 -44.11 -16.30 -17.79
C LEU A 84 -44.21 -15.63 -19.16
N CYS A 85 -43.17 -15.68 -20.00
CA CYS A 85 -43.18 -15.10 -21.34
C CYS A 85 -43.42 -16.18 -22.40
N SER A 86 -44.26 -15.90 -23.40
CA SER A 86 -44.35 -16.74 -24.60
C SER A 86 -42.98 -16.83 -25.29
N ASP A 87 -42.68 -17.99 -25.88
CA ASP A 87 -41.38 -18.40 -26.46
C ASP A 87 -40.66 -17.29 -27.30
N ASP A 88 -41.43 -16.47 -28.02
CA ASP A 88 -40.97 -15.32 -28.82
C ASP A 88 -40.36 -14.15 -28.03
N VAL A 89 -40.71 -13.98 -26.75
CA VAL A 89 -40.23 -12.88 -25.90
C VAL A 89 -39.12 -13.35 -24.95
N ALA A 90 -39.18 -14.60 -24.48
CA ALA A 90 -38.14 -15.22 -23.67
C ALA A 90 -36.79 -15.27 -24.42
N SER A 91 -36.82 -15.62 -25.71
CA SER A 91 -35.64 -15.65 -26.59
C SER A 91 -34.99 -14.28 -26.88
N LYS A 92 -35.72 -13.17 -26.67
CA LYS A 92 -35.20 -11.80 -26.80
C LYS A 92 -34.70 -11.18 -25.50
N LEU A 93 -35.18 -11.67 -24.35
CA LEU A 93 -34.82 -11.17 -23.02
C LEU A 93 -33.70 -11.98 -22.36
N LEU A 94 -33.62 -13.27 -22.66
CA LEU A 94 -32.47 -14.09 -22.33
C LEU A 94 -31.40 -13.82 -23.38
N PRO A 95 -30.13 -13.54 -23.00
CA PRO A 95 -28.99 -13.68 -23.88
C PRO A 95 -28.82 -15.17 -24.24
N ALA A 96 -29.74 -15.72 -25.03
CA ALA A 96 -29.68 -17.07 -25.56
C ALA A 96 -28.64 -17.07 -26.69
N GLY A 97 -27.37 -17.13 -26.30
CA GLY A 97 -26.27 -17.26 -27.24
C GLY A 97 -24.95 -16.86 -26.63
N SER A 98 -24.29 -17.83 -25.97
CA SER A 98 -22.82 -17.88 -25.74
C SER A 98 -22.12 -16.72 -25.02
N ASP A 99 -22.80 -15.62 -24.70
CA ASP A 99 -22.23 -14.43 -24.07
C ASP A 99 -22.67 -14.29 -22.60
N ALA A 100 -23.16 -15.38 -22.01
CA ALA A 100 -23.22 -15.53 -20.57
C ALA A 100 -21.78 -15.60 -20.05
N VAL A 101 -21.21 -14.43 -19.78
CA VAL A 101 -19.87 -14.20 -19.20
C VAL A 101 -19.62 -15.00 -17.89
N PHE A 102 -20.64 -15.66 -17.35
CA PHE A 102 -20.58 -16.47 -16.15
C PHE A 102 -20.31 -17.97 -16.35
N ASP A 103 -20.53 -18.53 -17.54
CA ASP A 103 -20.33 -19.97 -17.83
C ASP A 103 -19.08 -20.26 -18.68
N SER A 104 -18.22 -19.25 -18.86
CA SER A 104 -16.81 -19.58 -19.05
C SER A 104 -16.32 -20.13 -17.72
N GLN A 105 -16.53 -21.44 -17.54
CA GLN A 105 -15.61 -22.31 -16.83
C GLN A 105 -14.25 -21.65 -16.95
N LEU A 106 -13.73 -21.20 -15.81
CA LEU A 106 -12.33 -20.86 -15.66
C LEU A 106 -11.56 -22.16 -15.91
N GLU A 107 -11.48 -22.57 -17.18
CA GLU A 107 -10.22 -22.99 -17.75
C GLU A 107 -9.29 -21.82 -17.44
N ILE A 108 -8.71 -21.89 -16.24
CA ILE A 108 -7.51 -21.17 -15.86
C ILE A 108 -6.50 -21.69 -16.87
N ASP A 109 -6.55 -21.08 -18.05
CA ASP A 109 -5.56 -21.21 -19.08
C ASP A 109 -4.29 -20.84 -18.34
N THR A 110 -3.51 -21.88 -18.03
CA THR A 110 -2.39 -21.87 -17.10
C THR A 110 -1.19 -21.23 -17.81
N THR A 111 -1.48 -20.14 -18.52
CA THR A 111 -0.68 -19.46 -19.54
C THR A 111 -0.97 -17.95 -19.57
N SER A 112 -2.08 -17.44 -19.01
CA SER A 112 -2.25 -16.02 -18.65
C SER A 112 -2.22 -15.86 -17.14
N GLY A 113 -1.01 -16.02 -16.60
CA GLY A 113 -0.72 -16.10 -15.18
C GLY A 113 -1.25 -14.91 -14.38
N LEU A 114 -1.60 -15.23 -13.13
CA LEU A 114 -1.80 -14.34 -11.98
C LEU A 114 -1.40 -12.91 -12.31
N ILE A 115 -2.38 -12.08 -12.68
CA ILE A 115 -2.12 -10.66 -12.89
C ILE A 115 -1.76 -10.13 -11.50
N PRO A 116 -0.49 -9.76 -11.24
CA PRO A 116 -0.13 -9.22 -9.95
C PRO A 116 -0.99 -7.97 -9.70
N PRO A 117 -1.31 -7.64 -8.43
CA PRO A 117 -2.10 -6.47 -8.11
C PRO A 117 -1.53 -5.27 -8.85
N ARG A 118 -2.36 -4.64 -9.68
CA ARG A 118 -1.95 -3.49 -10.49
C ARG A 118 -1.33 -2.47 -9.55
N ASP A 119 -0.03 -2.24 -9.71
CA ASP A 119 0.68 -1.19 -8.98
C ASP A 119 0.17 0.15 -9.54
N TYR A 120 -0.84 0.71 -8.88
CA TYR A 120 -1.56 1.91 -9.33
C TYR A 120 -0.66 3.15 -9.21
N ALA A 121 0.28 3.32 -10.14
CA ALA A 121 0.87 4.59 -10.56
C ALA A 121 1.76 4.45 -11.81
N ALA A 122 1.44 3.54 -12.73
CA ALA A 122 2.23 3.42 -13.96
C ALA A 122 2.08 4.68 -14.82
N LYS A 123 3.21 5.35 -15.08
CA LYS A 123 3.34 6.44 -16.05
C LYS A 123 2.86 5.92 -17.42
N GLN A 124 1.81 6.50 -17.97
CA GLN A 124 1.24 6.13 -19.27
C GLN A 124 2.19 6.49 -20.43
N THR A 125 3.06 7.49 -20.22
CA THR A 125 4.12 7.87 -21.15
C THR A 125 5.42 8.16 -20.37
N PRO A 126 6.61 8.00 -20.98
CA PRO A 126 7.90 8.23 -20.30
C PRO A 126 8.06 9.64 -19.72
N ASP A 127 7.38 10.61 -20.32
CA ASP A 127 7.42 12.03 -19.94
C ASP A 127 6.32 12.41 -18.91
N GLN A 128 5.39 11.50 -18.59
CA GLN A 128 4.35 11.77 -17.62
C GLN A 128 4.96 11.85 -16.21
N LYS A 129 4.82 13.00 -15.56
CA LYS A 129 5.23 13.17 -14.16
C LYS A 129 4.45 12.21 -13.25
N GLY A 130 5.13 11.65 -12.25
CA GLY A 130 4.57 10.59 -11.41
C GLY A 130 3.43 11.09 -10.51
N ALA A 131 2.57 10.19 -10.03
CA ALA A 131 1.43 10.54 -9.16
C ALA A 131 1.84 11.19 -7.82
N LEU A 132 3.10 11.02 -7.40
CA LEU A 132 3.69 11.67 -6.21
C LEU A 132 4.43 12.97 -6.53
N SER A 133 4.43 13.42 -7.78
CA SER A 133 5.06 14.70 -8.12
C SER A 133 4.13 15.85 -7.74
N GLU A 134 4.70 16.90 -7.15
CA GLU A 134 3.97 18.09 -6.68
C GLU A 134 3.24 18.85 -7.80
N ASP A 135 3.56 18.55 -9.05
CA ASP A 135 3.02 19.18 -10.26
C ASP A 135 1.97 18.29 -10.96
N PHE A 136 1.61 17.14 -10.37
CA PHE A 136 0.65 16.21 -10.96
C PHE A 136 -0.75 16.85 -11.00
N GLY A 137 -1.29 17.04 -12.21
CA GLY A 137 -2.58 17.71 -12.43
C GLY A 137 -2.49 19.23 -12.56
N LEU A 138 -1.30 19.83 -12.51
CA LEU A 138 -1.10 21.27 -12.69
C LEU A 138 -0.68 21.55 -14.15
N SER A 139 -1.54 22.21 -14.91
CA SER A 139 -1.19 22.72 -16.24
C SER A 139 -0.40 24.02 -16.08
N LYS A 140 0.88 24.00 -16.50
CA LYS A 140 1.70 25.23 -16.58
C LYS A 140 1.13 26.12 -17.68
N SER A 141 0.24 27.05 -17.31
CA SER A 141 -0.17 28.13 -18.21
C SER A 141 1.08 28.91 -18.62
N LYS A 142 1.41 28.84 -19.91
CA LYS A 142 2.48 29.61 -20.54
C LYS A 142 2.13 31.10 -20.34
N PRO A 143 3.03 31.94 -19.78
CA PRO A 143 2.77 33.37 -19.77
C PRO A 143 2.68 33.82 -21.23
N SER A 144 1.51 34.32 -21.61
CA SER A 144 1.32 35.06 -22.85
C SER A 144 2.32 36.21 -22.83
N SER A 145 3.31 36.15 -23.72
CA SER A 145 4.11 37.29 -24.12
C SER A 145 3.15 38.38 -24.60
N HIS A 146 2.87 39.35 -23.73
CA HIS A 146 2.12 40.54 -24.08
C HIS A 146 3.12 41.50 -24.73
N ASP A 147 2.90 41.75 -26.01
CA ASP A 147 3.62 42.69 -26.85
C ASP A 147 3.68 44.10 -26.23
N ASP A 148 4.86 44.71 -26.30
CA ASP A 148 5.12 46.13 -26.06
C ASP A 148 4.28 47.01 -27.01
N PRO A 149 3.48 47.97 -26.52
CA PRO A 149 3.00 49.08 -27.34
C PRO A 149 3.93 50.28 -27.19
N SER A 150 4.72 50.48 -28.25
CA SER A 150 5.00 51.77 -28.91
C SER A 150 4.91 53.07 -28.10
N THR A 151 6.06 53.73 -27.99
CA THR A 151 6.33 55.15 -27.78
C THR A 151 5.37 56.10 -28.53
N SER A 152 4.79 57.08 -27.82
CA SER A 152 4.34 58.42 -28.30
C SER A 152 4.03 59.24 -27.03
N THR A 153 4.89 60.11 -26.49
CA THR A 153 5.38 61.42 -26.98
C THR A 153 4.24 62.37 -27.40
N THR A 154 3.82 63.21 -26.44
CA THR A 154 3.61 64.67 -26.60
C THR A 154 2.43 65.16 -27.46
N LEU A 155 1.31 65.51 -26.82
CA LEU A 155 0.81 66.90 -26.59
C LEU A 155 -0.52 66.88 -25.83
#